data_AF-A0A662PD14-F1
#
_entry.id   AF-A0A662PD14-F1
#
_cell.length_a   1.000
_cell.length_b   1.000
_cell.length_c   1.000
_cell.angle_alpha   90.00
_cell.angle_beta   90.00
_cell.angle_gamma   90.00
#
_symmetry.space_group_name_H-M   'P 1'
#
loop_
_entity.id
_entity.type
_entity.pdbx_description
1 polymer ?
#
loop_
_entity_poly.entity_id
_entity_poly.type
_entity_poly.pdbx_seq_one_letter_code
_entity_poly.pdbx_strand_id
1 'polypeptide(L)'
;MIMWDRVINKGDIMKKGVLMMLSLLFSISLVVIYAGTEIPIANTGTDEVEPAIDGSTIVYLLGPYGSLDIYGYNAGPDGIFGNADDYTFVISTNPEGYQQAPRINGKTVVWYDHRNGNYDIYGYDAGPDGIFGNGDDNEVQVTTDTSDQWFPDVQDRYIVWNDSRHGRWEIYGYDMGPDKRLGTADDVGEFRITNNQLSDDYNPEIYGNIVVYQKGTYPNGPWDLYGYDLSTSTEFLISNASGNQQDAAIYGNYVVWTDYRNGNGDIYGYNLSTSTEFPIVTASLSQITPAIDGNIVVWQDYRSGSMWDIYGYDLSTSTEFPIRTGISKSTEVDICNDVVTWIDWRKDKDIYALYISPPVTTPPTTPPTTPPVRANPIAAFLPVKNYHLRQVNTCLECIEEKLPEDVPEDVQALLDEMQEHIDNANTTGNSIYANNELLKALKCAEDIQEKLGITCPL
;
A
#
# COMPACT_ATOMS: atom_id res chain seq x y z
N MET A 1 -65.43 -35.45 49.16
CA MET A 1 -65.05 -36.51 48.19
C MET A 1 -65.77 -36.17 46.88
N ILE A 2 -65.28 -35.20 46.12
CA ILE A 2 -64.33 -35.29 44.98
C ILE A 2 -64.89 -36.11 43.80
N MET A 3 -65.17 -35.41 42.69
CA MET A 3 -64.81 -35.76 41.28
C MET A 3 -65.23 -34.56 40.40
N TRP A 4 -64.31 -33.62 40.11
CA TRP A 4 -63.43 -33.51 38.92
C TRP A 4 -64.18 -33.31 37.60
N ASP A 5 -64.19 -32.06 37.14
CA ASP A 5 -64.54 -31.61 35.81
C ASP A 5 -63.27 -31.18 35.05
N ARG A 6 -63.26 -31.38 33.74
CA ARG A 6 -62.13 -31.14 32.81
C ARG A 6 -61.73 -29.66 32.77
N VAL A 7 -60.43 -29.37 32.91
CA VAL A 7 -59.83 -28.07 32.54
C VAL A 7 -58.67 -28.31 31.58
N ILE A 8 -58.76 -27.70 30.40
CA ILE A 8 -57.72 -27.65 29.37
C ILE A 8 -56.56 -26.80 29.92
N ASN A 9 -55.37 -27.39 29.94
CA ASN A 9 -54.19 -26.81 30.58
C ASN A 9 -53.65 -25.60 29.79
N LYS A 10 -53.44 -24.48 30.49
CA LYS A 10 -52.84 -23.22 30.01
C LYS A 10 -51.39 -23.32 29.49
N GLY A 11 -50.81 -24.53 29.45
CA GLY A 11 -49.41 -24.76 29.03
C GLY A 11 -49.17 -24.73 27.52
N ASP A 12 -50.17 -25.06 26.70
CA ASP A 12 -49.97 -25.18 25.24
C ASP A 12 -50.18 -23.88 24.46
N ILE A 13 -50.81 -22.88 25.07
CA ILE A 13 -51.00 -21.55 24.45
C ILE A 13 -49.71 -20.71 24.58
N MET A 14 -48.95 -20.89 25.66
CA MET A 14 -47.66 -20.22 25.86
C MET A 14 -46.56 -20.76 24.93
N LYS A 15 -46.60 -22.03 24.55
CA LYS A 15 -45.64 -22.59 23.59
C LYS A 15 -45.87 -22.13 22.16
N LYS A 16 -47.12 -21.90 21.74
CA LYS A 16 -47.40 -21.35 20.39
C LYS A 16 -47.19 -19.83 20.31
N GLY A 17 -47.43 -19.08 21.39
CA GLY A 17 -47.12 -17.65 21.45
C GLY A 17 -45.62 -17.34 21.43
N VAL A 18 -44.82 -18.11 22.17
CA VAL A 18 -43.35 -17.94 22.22
C VAL A 18 -42.68 -18.45 20.94
N LEU A 19 -43.19 -19.52 20.32
CA LEU A 19 -42.64 -20.01 19.03
C LEU A 19 -42.99 -19.08 17.85
N MET A 20 -44.09 -18.33 17.93
CA MET A 20 -44.50 -17.36 16.90
C MET A 20 -43.84 -15.97 17.11
N MET A 21 -43.38 -15.65 18.34
CA MET A 21 -42.48 -14.51 18.60
C MET A 21 -41.02 -14.81 18.25
N LEU A 22 -40.62 -16.08 18.19
CA LEU A 22 -39.29 -16.51 17.71
C LEU A 22 -39.18 -16.60 16.18
N SER A 23 -40.29 -16.56 15.44
CA SER A 23 -40.31 -16.52 13.97
C SER A 23 -40.51 -15.12 13.39
N LEU A 24 -40.39 -14.08 14.22
CA LEU A 24 -40.57 -12.66 13.86
C LEU A 24 -39.42 -11.77 14.37
N LEU A 25 -38.29 -12.39 14.73
CA LEU A 25 -37.01 -11.70 14.67
C LEU A 25 -36.57 -11.75 13.22
N PHE A 26 -36.96 -10.71 12.47
CA PHE A 26 -36.24 -10.33 11.27
C PHE A 26 -34.74 -10.46 11.54
N SER A 27 -34.04 -11.08 10.60
CA SER A 27 -32.59 -11.17 10.52
C SER A 27 -31.99 -9.77 10.53
N ILE A 28 -31.91 -9.14 11.70
CA ILE A 28 -30.93 -8.10 11.96
C ILE A 28 -29.67 -8.90 12.25
N SER A 29 -28.96 -9.28 11.18
CA SER A 29 -27.53 -9.52 11.27
C SER A 29 -26.96 -8.17 11.69
N LEU A 30 -26.86 -7.96 13.00
CA LEU A 30 -26.10 -6.86 13.55
C LEU A 30 -24.66 -7.19 13.20
N VAL A 31 -24.16 -6.67 12.08
CA VAL A 31 -22.73 -6.71 11.80
C VAL A 31 -22.11 -5.87 12.90
N VAL A 32 -21.57 -6.55 13.90
CA VAL A 32 -20.69 -5.94 14.89
C VAL A 32 -19.37 -5.74 14.16
N ILE A 33 -19.25 -4.64 13.43
CA ILE A 33 -17.97 -4.18 12.91
C ILE A 33 -17.14 -3.86 14.14
N TYR A 34 -15.97 -4.47 14.24
CA TYR A 34 -14.98 -3.98 15.18
C TYR A 34 -14.53 -2.63 14.63
N ALA A 35 -15.05 -1.53 15.18
CA ALA A 35 -14.49 -0.21 14.93
C ALA A 35 -13.12 -0.18 15.63
N GLY A 36 -12.11 -0.74 14.96
CA GLY A 36 -10.75 -0.75 15.43
C GLY A 36 -10.25 0.65 15.74
N THR A 37 -9.14 0.72 16.46
CA THR A 37 -8.48 2.01 16.67
C THR A 37 -7.73 2.37 15.40
N GLU A 38 -7.83 3.63 14.96
CA GLU A 38 -6.97 4.16 13.90
C GLU A 38 -5.50 4.08 14.33
N ILE A 39 -4.67 3.47 13.49
CA ILE A 39 -3.24 3.33 13.71
C ILE A 39 -2.53 4.27 12.73
N PRO A 40 -1.82 5.31 13.20
CA PRO A 40 -0.96 6.09 12.34
C PRO A 40 0.25 5.24 11.93
N ILE A 41 0.47 5.08 10.63
CA ILE A 41 1.58 4.30 10.08
C ILE A 41 2.79 5.21 9.86
N ALA A 42 2.55 6.36 9.26
CA ALA A 42 3.48 7.45 9.14
C ALA A 42 2.80 8.74 9.60
N ASN A 43 3.56 9.61 10.27
CA ASN A 43 3.14 10.94 10.67
C ASN A 43 4.40 11.81 10.78
N THR A 44 5.08 11.93 9.65
CA THR A 44 6.42 12.53 9.60
C THR A 44 6.37 14.06 9.57
N GLY A 45 5.18 14.65 9.34
CA GLY A 45 5.04 16.08 9.08
C GLY A 45 5.20 16.43 7.60
N THR A 46 5.29 15.42 6.72
CA THR A 46 5.40 15.55 5.26
C THR A 46 4.41 14.62 4.56
N ASP A 47 4.00 14.96 3.34
CA ASP A 47 3.00 14.20 2.60
C ASP A 47 3.44 12.74 2.38
N GLU A 48 2.56 11.82 2.79
CA GLU A 48 2.66 10.38 2.60
C GLU A 48 1.51 9.91 1.70
N VAL A 49 1.82 9.15 0.65
CA VAL A 49 0.86 8.79 -0.40
C VAL A 49 1.03 7.37 -0.92
N GLU A 50 0.04 6.89 -1.67
CA GLU A 50 0.03 5.60 -2.38
C GLU A 50 0.39 4.42 -1.46
N PRO A 51 -0.35 4.21 -0.34
CA PRO A 51 -0.12 3.06 0.52
C PRO A 51 -0.50 1.75 -0.19
N ALA A 52 0.34 0.74 -0.05
CA ALA A 52 0.01 -0.64 -0.39
C ALA A 52 0.33 -1.56 0.78
N ILE A 53 -0.47 -2.60 0.99
CA ILE A 53 -0.35 -3.50 2.14
C ILE A 53 -0.35 -4.97 1.72
N ASP A 54 0.60 -5.74 2.26
CA ASP A 54 0.50 -7.20 2.25
C ASP A 54 1.05 -7.80 3.54
N GLY A 55 0.36 -8.82 4.05
CA GLY A 55 0.72 -9.49 5.29
C GLY A 55 0.85 -8.51 6.46
N SER A 56 2.10 -8.35 6.93
CA SER A 56 2.46 -7.51 8.08
C SER A 56 3.29 -6.28 7.68
N THR A 57 3.24 -5.88 6.41
CA THR A 57 4.05 -4.79 5.86
C THR A 57 3.17 -3.84 5.06
N ILE A 58 3.32 -2.55 5.34
CA ILE A 58 2.74 -1.46 4.55
C ILE A 58 3.89 -0.75 3.87
N VAL A 59 3.78 -0.49 2.57
CA VAL A 59 4.73 0.33 1.81
C VAL A 59 4.06 1.61 1.34
N TYR A 60 4.82 2.67 1.23
CA TYR A 60 4.29 3.99 0.90
C TYR A 60 5.35 4.94 0.36
N LEU A 61 4.89 5.99 -0.32
CA LEU A 61 5.72 7.09 -0.77
C LEU A 61 5.77 8.19 0.30
N LEU A 62 6.95 8.74 0.52
CA LEU A 62 7.21 9.82 1.47
C LEU A 62 8.14 10.85 0.84
N GLY A 63 7.80 12.14 0.97
CA GLY A 63 8.70 13.23 0.57
C GLY A 63 7.97 14.40 -0.10
N PRO A 64 8.70 15.46 -0.47
CA PRO A 64 8.11 16.56 -1.21
C PRO A 64 7.69 16.11 -2.61
N TYR A 65 6.62 16.71 -3.14
CA TYR A 65 6.12 16.37 -4.48
C TYR A 65 7.24 16.54 -5.53
N GLY A 66 7.56 15.44 -6.22
CA GLY A 66 8.64 15.39 -7.21
C GLY A 66 9.99 14.88 -6.70
N SER A 67 10.08 14.46 -5.44
CA SER A 67 11.22 13.73 -4.85
C SER A 67 10.67 12.76 -3.79
N LEU A 68 9.69 11.95 -4.20
CA LEU A 68 9.10 10.92 -3.35
C LEU A 68 10.06 9.74 -3.29
N ASP A 69 10.29 9.24 -2.08
CA ASP A 69 11.05 8.04 -1.78
C ASP A 69 10.11 6.96 -1.24
N ILE A 70 10.48 5.68 -1.39
CA ILE A 70 9.67 4.56 -0.92
C ILE A 70 10.17 4.07 0.44
N TYR A 71 9.24 4.01 1.38
CA TYR A 71 9.43 3.48 2.73
C TYR A 71 8.49 2.31 2.98
N GLY A 72 8.85 1.50 3.97
CA GLY A 72 7.98 0.47 4.49
C GLY A 72 7.82 0.56 6.00
N TYR A 73 6.72 0.02 6.50
CA TYR A 73 6.37 -0.08 7.91
C TYR A 73 6.01 -1.52 8.23
N ASN A 74 6.81 -2.15 9.08
CA ASN A 74 6.58 -3.52 9.53
C ASN A 74 5.84 -3.50 10.87
N ALA A 75 4.80 -4.32 10.96
CA ALA A 75 4.20 -4.66 12.25
C ALA A 75 5.23 -5.33 13.17
N GLY A 76 4.98 -5.28 14.47
CA GLY A 76 5.79 -5.93 15.48
C GLY A 76 5.84 -7.45 15.32
N PRO A 77 6.64 -8.16 16.15
CA PRO A 77 6.86 -9.61 16.01
C PRO A 77 5.61 -10.50 16.12
N ASP A 78 4.51 -9.96 16.62
CA ASP A 78 3.20 -10.62 16.66
C ASP A 78 2.38 -10.47 15.37
N GLY A 79 2.88 -9.70 14.40
CA GLY A 79 2.22 -9.40 13.13
C GLY A 79 1.06 -8.43 13.26
N ILE A 80 0.99 -7.67 14.36
CA ILE A 80 -0.09 -6.72 14.63
C ILE A 80 0.46 -5.29 14.60
N PHE A 81 -0.16 -4.43 13.79
CA PHE A 81 0.18 -3.01 13.70
C PHE A 81 -0.31 -2.23 14.93
N GLY A 82 0.36 -1.12 15.23
CA GLY A 82 0.09 -0.22 16.35
C GLY A 82 0.85 -0.59 17.63
N ASN A 83 1.87 -1.44 17.54
CA ASN A 83 2.67 -1.85 18.69
C ASN A 83 3.96 -1.03 18.82
N ALA A 84 4.54 -1.04 20.02
CA ALA A 84 5.78 -0.30 20.30
C ALA A 84 7.04 -0.89 19.60
N ASP A 85 6.92 -2.13 19.10
CA ASP A 85 7.98 -2.84 18.38
C ASP A 85 7.84 -2.70 16.85
N ASP A 86 6.83 -1.97 16.37
CA ASP A 86 6.67 -1.63 14.95
C ASP A 86 7.80 -0.70 14.52
N TYR A 87 8.20 -0.77 13.24
CA TYR A 87 9.28 0.05 12.74
C TYR A 87 9.18 0.35 11.25
N THR A 88 9.67 1.54 10.90
CA THR A 88 9.85 2.00 9.52
C THR A 88 11.23 1.63 9.01
N PHE A 89 11.33 1.32 7.72
CA PHE A 89 12.57 1.08 7.00
C PHE A 89 12.52 1.74 5.61
N VAL A 90 13.69 1.92 5.01
CA VAL A 90 13.83 2.50 3.67
C VAL A 90 13.83 1.37 2.64
N ILE A 91 13.02 1.51 1.59
CA ILE A 91 13.05 0.61 0.42
C ILE A 91 13.94 1.20 -0.66
N SER A 92 13.67 2.43 -1.09
CA SER A 92 14.49 3.11 -2.08
C SER A 92 14.48 4.61 -1.83
N THR A 93 15.67 5.19 -1.72
CA THR A 93 15.87 6.65 -1.67
C THR A 93 16.59 7.07 -2.94
N ASN A 94 15.92 7.78 -3.82
CA ASN A 94 16.57 8.32 -5.01
C ASN A 94 16.08 9.75 -5.31
N PRO A 95 16.86 10.78 -4.98
CA PRO A 95 16.44 12.18 -5.14
C PRO A 95 16.25 12.59 -6.61
N GLU A 96 16.74 11.81 -7.58
CA GLU A 96 16.63 12.09 -9.02
C GLU A 96 15.55 11.23 -9.70
N GLY A 97 14.92 10.29 -8.98
CA GLY A 97 13.91 9.36 -9.49
C GLY A 97 12.49 9.78 -9.13
N TYR A 98 11.59 9.86 -10.12
CA TYR A 98 10.15 9.99 -9.84
C TYR A 98 9.57 8.61 -9.51
N GLN A 99 9.67 8.18 -8.26
CA GLN A 99 9.13 6.92 -7.77
C GLN A 99 7.61 7.00 -7.58
N GLN A 100 6.88 5.99 -8.08
CA GLN A 100 5.42 5.97 -8.06
C GLN A 100 4.84 4.54 -8.02
N ALA A 101 3.62 4.44 -7.50
CA ALA A 101 2.77 3.26 -7.36
C ALA A 101 3.51 2.04 -6.81
N PRO A 102 4.03 2.09 -5.58
CA PRO A 102 4.59 0.90 -4.95
C PRO A 102 3.49 -0.15 -4.75
N ARG A 103 3.80 -1.40 -5.08
CA ARG A 103 2.96 -2.58 -4.86
C ARG A 103 3.76 -3.63 -4.13
N ILE A 104 3.09 -4.44 -3.31
CA ILE A 104 3.74 -5.44 -2.46
C ILE A 104 3.02 -6.78 -2.53
N ASN A 105 3.79 -7.86 -2.64
CA ASN A 105 3.29 -9.22 -2.42
C ASN A 105 4.38 -10.08 -1.77
N GLY A 106 4.08 -10.58 -0.58
CA GLY A 106 4.97 -11.34 0.26
C GLY A 106 6.27 -10.60 0.56
N LYS A 107 7.33 -11.01 -0.14
CA LYS A 107 8.71 -10.55 0.09
C LYS A 107 9.22 -9.60 -0.99
N THR A 108 8.34 -9.17 -1.90
CA THR A 108 8.71 -8.41 -3.08
C THR A 108 7.87 -7.14 -3.13
N VAL A 109 8.55 -6.01 -3.25
CA VAL A 109 7.94 -4.70 -3.55
C VAL A 109 8.32 -4.33 -4.97
N VAL A 110 7.39 -3.79 -5.76
CA VAL A 110 7.67 -3.27 -7.11
C VAL A 110 7.10 -1.87 -7.26
N TRP A 111 7.71 -1.04 -8.09
CA TRP A 111 7.25 0.33 -8.38
C TRP A 111 7.78 0.72 -9.76
N TYR A 112 7.33 1.87 -10.27
CA TYR A 112 7.94 2.46 -11.46
C TYR A 112 8.70 3.75 -11.12
N ASP A 113 9.80 4.00 -11.82
CA ASP A 113 10.76 5.05 -11.48
C ASP A 113 11.41 5.63 -12.75
N HIS A 114 11.58 6.96 -12.79
CA HIS A 114 12.19 7.69 -13.88
C HIS A 114 13.72 7.93 -13.76
N ARG A 115 14.41 7.31 -12.79
CA ARG A 115 15.82 7.61 -12.47
C ARG A 115 16.82 7.43 -13.62
N ASN A 116 16.44 6.72 -14.69
CA ASN A 116 17.28 6.47 -15.87
C ASN A 116 16.88 7.28 -17.11
N GLY A 117 15.94 8.21 -17.00
CA GLY A 117 15.52 9.08 -18.11
C GLY A 117 14.34 8.57 -18.94
N ASN A 118 13.81 7.40 -18.59
CA ASN A 118 12.51 6.83 -18.94
C ASN A 118 11.95 6.17 -17.68
N TYR A 119 10.65 5.88 -17.66
CA TYR A 119 10.08 5.11 -16.56
C TYR A 119 10.35 3.63 -16.77
N ASP A 120 11.03 3.01 -15.80
CA ASP A 120 11.26 1.58 -15.74
C ASP A 120 10.60 0.99 -14.49
N ILE A 121 10.34 -0.32 -14.49
CA ILE A 121 9.93 -1.05 -13.30
C ILE A 121 11.17 -1.38 -12.47
N TYR A 122 11.09 -1.10 -11.18
CA TYR A 122 12.05 -1.50 -10.18
C TYR A 122 11.37 -2.40 -9.16
N GLY A 123 12.19 -3.16 -8.44
CA GLY A 123 11.71 -3.96 -7.32
C GLY A 123 12.72 -4.09 -6.21
N TYR A 124 12.22 -4.50 -5.05
CA TYR A 124 12.98 -4.71 -3.83
C TYR A 124 12.56 -6.03 -3.20
N ASP A 125 13.52 -6.95 -3.06
CA ASP A 125 13.30 -8.24 -2.42
C ASP A 125 13.83 -8.21 -0.99
N ALA A 126 13.01 -8.68 -0.05
CA ALA A 126 13.44 -8.94 1.31
C ALA A 126 14.53 -10.03 1.35
N GLY A 127 15.38 -9.95 2.39
CA GLY A 127 16.35 -10.98 2.70
C GLY A 127 15.75 -12.39 2.91
N PRO A 128 16.59 -13.42 3.10
CA PRO A 128 16.14 -14.81 3.27
C PRO A 128 15.13 -15.04 4.41
N ASP A 129 15.21 -14.24 5.47
CA ASP A 129 14.26 -14.25 6.59
C ASP A 129 12.87 -13.74 6.19
N GLY A 130 12.76 -12.99 5.09
CA GLY A 130 11.52 -12.42 4.59
C GLY A 130 11.08 -11.16 5.28
N ILE A 131 11.99 -10.49 5.97
CA ILE A 131 11.71 -9.26 6.68
C ILE A 131 12.52 -8.17 6.00
N PHE A 132 11.83 -7.18 5.45
CA PHE A 132 12.48 -6.02 4.84
C PHE A 132 13.18 -5.14 5.89
N GLY A 133 14.27 -4.48 5.48
CA GLY A 133 14.99 -3.51 6.30
C GLY A 133 16.08 -4.11 7.18
N ASN A 134 16.41 -5.40 7.01
CA ASN A 134 17.44 -6.09 7.79
C ASN A 134 18.85 -6.03 7.16
N GLY A 135 18.99 -5.42 5.97
CA GLY A 135 20.28 -5.14 5.33
C GLY A 135 20.81 -6.24 4.41
N ASP A 136 20.07 -7.34 4.25
CA ASP A 136 20.31 -8.40 3.25
C ASP A 136 19.32 -8.29 2.07
N ASP A 137 18.66 -7.15 1.95
CA ASP A 137 17.65 -6.86 0.94
C ASP A 137 18.30 -6.41 -0.37
N ASN A 138 17.57 -6.55 -1.48
CA ASN A 138 18.13 -6.28 -2.80
C ASN A 138 17.17 -5.48 -3.69
N GLU A 139 17.61 -4.29 -4.10
CA GLU A 139 16.96 -3.49 -5.13
C GLU A 139 17.41 -3.94 -6.52
N VAL A 140 16.47 -4.08 -7.45
CA VAL A 140 16.69 -4.56 -8.82
C VAL A 140 15.95 -3.66 -9.80
N GLN A 141 16.63 -3.23 -10.87
CA GLN A 141 15.95 -2.71 -12.05
C GLN A 141 15.37 -3.90 -12.83
N VAL A 142 14.04 -4.00 -12.85
CA VAL A 142 13.31 -5.12 -13.46
C VAL A 142 13.23 -4.93 -14.97
N THR A 143 12.96 -3.73 -15.48
CA THR A 143 12.92 -3.44 -16.93
C THR A 143 14.01 -2.46 -17.34
N THR A 144 14.52 -2.60 -18.57
CA THR A 144 15.57 -1.76 -19.16
C THR A 144 15.24 -1.33 -20.60
N ASP A 145 14.06 -1.68 -21.12
CA ASP A 145 13.60 -1.19 -22.42
C ASP A 145 13.46 0.33 -22.38
N THR A 146 14.01 1.01 -23.39
CA THR A 146 14.09 2.47 -23.47
C THR A 146 12.74 3.21 -23.55
N SER A 147 11.63 2.49 -23.68
CA SER A 147 10.28 3.05 -23.64
C SER A 147 9.80 3.17 -22.19
N ASP A 148 8.61 3.75 -21.97
CA ASP A 148 8.05 3.84 -20.62
C ASP A 148 7.36 2.52 -20.24
N GLN A 149 7.61 2.08 -19.01
CA GLN A 149 6.89 1.04 -18.30
C GLN A 149 6.26 1.57 -17.00
N TRP A 150 4.95 1.42 -16.83
CA TRP A 150 4.17 2.00 -15.73
C TRP A 150 3.27 1.00 -15.02
N PHE A 151 2.79 1.41 -13.84
CA PHE A 151 1.75 0.73 -13.06
C PHE A 151 2.00 -0.79 -12.94
N PRO A 152 3.12 -1.19 -12.31
CA PRO A 152 3.36 -2.60 -12.08
C PRO A 152 2.37 -3.14 -11.05
N ASP A 153 2.09 -4.42 -11.11
CA ASP A 153 1.51 -5.20 -10.01
C ASP A 153 2.27 -6.52 -9.87
N VAL A 154 2.31 -7.05 -8.65
CA VAL A 154 3.08 -8.25 -8.31
C VAL A 154 2.21 -9.25 -7.57
N GLN A 155 2.25 -10.51 -8.01
CA GLN A 155 1.60 -11.61 -7.32
C GLN A 155 2.44 -12.89 -7.47
N ASP A 156 2.82 -13.45 -6.33
CA ASP A 156 3.61 -14.67 -6.23
C ASP A 156 4.95 -14.60 -6.96
N ARG A 157 4.99 -15.06 -8.21
CA ARG A 157 6.20 -15.09 -9.07
C ARG A 157 6.08 -14.20 -10.30
N TYR A 158 4.93 -13.55 -10.48
CA TYR A 158 4.63 -12.76 -11.65
C TYR A 158 4.60 -11.28 -11.30
N ILE A 159 5.21 -10.47 -12.17
CA ILE A 159 5.06 -9.01 -12.19
C ILE A 159 4.39 -8.68 -13.52
N VAL A 160 3.40 -7.79 -13.54
CA VAL A 160 2.74 -7.31 -14.76
C VAL A 160 2.79 -5.80 -14.81
N TRP A 161 2.87 -5.19 -15.99
CA TRP A 161 2.97 -3.73 -16.13
C TRP A 161 2.45 -3.25 -17.49
N ASN A 162 2.25 -1.93 -17.59
CA ASN A 162 1.99 -1.24 -18.85
C ASN A 162 3.27 -0.93 -19.59
N ASP A 163 3.30 -1.20 -20.89
CA ASP A 163 4.49 -1.06 -21.71
C ASP A 163 4.19 -0.31 -23.01
N SER A 164 5.02 0.67 -23.36
CA SER A 164 4.83 1.53 -24.54
C SER A 164 5.75 1.19 -25.73
N ARG A 165 6.57 0.13 -25.66
CA ARG A 165 7.65 -0.14 -26.63
C ARG A 165 7.23 -0.36 -28.08
N HIS A 166 5.94 -0.61 -28.31
CA HIS A 166 5.37 -0.82 -29.65
C HIS A 166 4.49 0.34 -30.14
N GLY A 167 4.60 1.53 -29.52
CA GLY A 167 3.86 2.73 -29.92
C GLY A 167 2.38 2.74 -29.52
N ARG A 168 1.97 1.73 -28.75
CA ARG A 168 0.70 1.57 -28.04
C ARG A 168 0.99 1.07 -26.64
N TRP A 169 0.09 1.35 -25.72
CA TRP A 169 0.18 0.80 -24.38
C TRP A 169 -0.36 -0.63 -24.38
N GLU A 170 0.48 -1.54 -23.93
CA GLU A 170 0.22 -2.97 -23.89
C GLU A 170 0.53 -3.50 -22.50
N ILE A 171 0.05 -4.71 -22.20
CA ILE A 171 0.39 -5.38 -20.95
C ILE A 171 1.52 -6.36 -21.20
N TYR A 172 2.55 -6.27 -20.36
CA TYR A 172 3.66 -7.21 -20.29
C TYR A 172 3.68 -7.87 -18.92
N GLY A 173 4.40 -8.98 -18.83
CA GLY A 173 4.67 -9.64 -17.57
C GLY A 173 6.06 -10.23 -17.51
N TYR A 174 6.52 -10.48 -16.30
CA TYR A 174 7.79 -11.11 -15.96
C TYR A 174 7.50 -12.29 -15.05
N ASP A 175 7.96 -13.47 -15.45
CA ASP A 175 8.00 -14.64 -14.61
C ASP A 175 9.38 -14.76 -13.93
N MET A 176 9.43 -14.45 -12.64
CA MET A 176 10.63 -14.50 -11.78
C MET A 176 11.21 -15.91 -11.58
N GLY A 177 10.61 -16.94 -12.15
CA GLY A 177 11.05 -18.31 -11.95
C GLY A 177 10.49 -18.91 -10.65
N PRO A 178 10.72 -20.22 -10.43
CA PRO A 178 10.23 -20.93 -9.25
C PRO A 178 10.82 -20.43 -7.93
N ASP A 179 11.97 -19.76 -8.00
CA ASP A 179 12.72 -19.26 -6.84
C ASP A 179 12.16 -17.92 -6.35
N LYS A 180 11.29 -17.27 -7.15
CA LYS A 180 10.60 -16.00 -6.85
C LYS A 180 11.59 -14.93 -6.41
N ARG A 181 12.63 -14.75 -7.22
CA ARG A 181 13.67 -13.76 -6.98
C ARG A 181 13.66 -12.77 -8.11
N LEU A 182 13.69 -11.50 -7.74
CA LEU A 182 13.85 -10.42 -8.69
C LEU A 182 15.14 -10.61 -9.50
N GLY A 183 15.01 -10.29 -10.77
CA GLY A 183 16.07 -10.21 -11.75
C GLY A 183 15.63 -9.18 -12.80
N THR A 184 16.49 -8.96 -13.79
CA THR A 184 16.13 -8.11 -14.94
C THR A 184 15.31 -8.95 -15.92
N ALA A 185 14.06 -8.54 -16.16
CA ALA A 185 13.09 -9.24 -16.99
C ALA A 185 13.57 -9.40 -18.45
N ASP A 186 14.28 -8.40 -18.96
CA ASP A 186 14.81 -8.37 -20.34
C ASP A 186 15.83 -9.47 -20.64
N ASP A 187 16.46 -10.04 -19.60
CA ASP A 187 17.44 -11.12 -19.76
C ASP A 187 16.76 -12.48 -19.97
N VAL A 188 15.75 -12.80 -19.15
CA VAL A 188 14.95 -14.04 -19.22
C VAL A 188 13.63 -13.82 -18.47
N GLY A 189 12.52 -14.30 -19.02
CA GLY A 189 11.25 -14.44 -18.29
C GLY A 189 10.22 -13.36 -18.58
N GLU A 190 10.58 -12.29 -19.29
CA GLU A 190 9.62 -11.35 -19.86
C GLU A 190 8.74 -12.03 -20.93
N PHE A 191 7.45 -11.70 -20.93
CA PHE A 191 6.49 -12.10 -21.94
C PHE A 191 5.43 -11.02 -22.17
N ARG A 192 4.96 -10.92 -23.41
CA ARG A 192 3.89 -10.01 -23.81
C ARG A 192 2.52 -10.66 -23.53
N ILE A 193 1.65 -9.97 -22.80
CA ILE A 193 0.29 -10.43 -22.51
C ILE A 193 -0.67 -9.97 -23.60
N THR A 194 -0.60 -8.69 -23.98
CA THR A 194 -1.49 -8.13 -25.01
C THR A 194 -0.73 -7.64 -26.25
N ASN A 195 -1.34 -7.80 -27.42
CA ASN A 195 -0.76 -7.46 -28.70
C ASN A 195 -1.78 -6.71 -29.55
N ASN A 196 -1.86 -5.39 -29.34
CA ASN A 196 -2.92 -4.59 -29.91
C ASN A 196 -2.40 -3.60 -30.94
N GLN A 197 -3.12 -3.49 -32.06
CA GLN A 197 -2.83 -2.50 -33.09
C GLN A 197 -3.74 -1.26 -33.02
N LEU A 198 -4.88 -1.37 -32.33
CA LEU A 198 -5.96 -0.38 -32.35
C LEU A 198 -6.51 -0.03 -30.95
N SER A 199 -6.05 -0.69 -29.89
CA SER A 199 -6.36 -0.34 -28.52
C SER A 199 -5.10 0.03 -27.75
N ASP A 200 -5.31 0.79 -26.69
CA ASP A 200 -4.38 0.88 -25.59
C ASP A 200 -4.95 0.05 -24.43
N ASP A 201 -4.07 -0.63 -23.70
CA ASP A 201 -4.40 -1.46 -22.55
C ASP A 201 -3.66 -0.93 -21.31
N TYR A 202 -4.38 -0.70 -20.21
CA TYR A 202 -3.91 0.05 -19.03
C TYR A 202 -4.24 -0.63 -17.69
N ASN A 203 -3.43 -0.29 -16.68
CA ASN A 203 -3.59 -0.64 -15.26
C ASN A 203 -3.84 -2.14 -15.05
N PRO A 204 -2.82 -2.99 -15.31
CA PRO A 204 -2.94 -4.42 -15.09
C PRO A 204 -2.90 -4.75 -13.59
N GLU A 205 -3.72 -5.71 -13.20
CA GLU A 205 -3.79 -6.26 -11.85
C GLU A 205 -3.77 -7.78 -11.94
N ILE A 206 -3.11 -8.45 -11.01
CA ILE A 206 -2.88 -9.90 -11.09
C ILE A 206 -3.26 -10.64 -9.81
N TYR A 207 -4.02 -11.72 -9.96
CA TYR A 207 -4.21 -12.71 -8.89
C TYR A 207 -4.11 -14.13 -9.45
N GLY A 208 -3.18 -14.91 -8.88
CA GLY A 208 -2.87 -16.25 -9.37
C GLY A 208 -2.38 -16.20 -10.82
N ASN A 209 -3.19 -16.70 -11.76
CA ASN A 209 -2.88 -16.69 -13.19
C ASN A 209 -3.76 -15.72 -13.99
N ILE A 210 -4.63 -14.94 -13.34
CA ILE A 210 -5.54 -14.04 -14.03
C ILE A 210 -5.00 -12.63 -13.92
N VAL A 211 -4.78 -12.01 -15.08
CA VAL A 211 -4.44 -10.60 -15.22
C VAL A 211 -5.67 -9.86 -15.71
N VAL A 212 -6.12 -8.84 -15.01
CA VAL A 212 -7.23 -7.98 -15.44
C VAL A 212 -6.70 -6.61 -15.81
N TYR A 213 -7.27 -5.99 -16.83
CA TYR A 213 -6.80 -4.69 -17.33
C TYR A 213 -7.91 -3.99 -18.11
N GLN A 214 -7.78 -2.67 -18.19
CA GLN A 214 -8.67 -1.80 -18.95
C GLN A 214 -8.23 -1.78 -20.41
N LYS A 215 -9.17 -1.84 -21.34
CA LYS A 215 -8.91 -1.87 -22.79
C LYS A 215 -9.77 -0.82 -23.49
N GLY A 216 -9.13 0.11 -24.18
CA GLY A 216 -9.80 1.25 -24.82
C GLY A 216 -9.42 1.36 -26.29
N THR A 217 -10.41 1.49 -27.18
CA THR A 217 -10.14 1.71 -28.61
C THR A 217 -9.58 3.11 -28.85
N TYR A 218 -8.42 3.24 -29.49
CA TYR A 218 -7.83 4.55 -29.77
C TYR A 218 -8.61 5.33 -30.86
N PRO A 219 -8.76 6.66 -30.79
CA PRO A 219 -8.31 7.57 -29.71
C PRO A 219 -9.34 7.87 -28.64
N ASN A 220 -10.61 7.49 -28.83
CA ASN A 220 -11.73 7.97 -28.01
C ASN A 220 -12.75 6.87 -27.66
N GLY A 221 -12.36 5.60 -27.70
CA GLY A 221 -13.20 4.50 -27.25
C GLY A 221 -13.36 4.51 -25.73
N PRO A 222 -14.49 4.03 -25.19
CA PRO A 222 -14.62 3.82 -23.75
C PRO A 222 -13.62 2.76 -23.29
N TRP A 223 -13.28 2.81 -22.00
CA TRP A 223 -12.52 1.75 -21.34
C TRP A 223 -13.47 0.60 -21.00
N ASP A 224 -13.28 -0.53 -21.67
CA ASP A 224 -13.91 -1.81 -21.33
C ASP A 224 -12.96 -2.60 -20.40
N LEU A 225 -13.48 -3.56 -19.63
CA LEU A 225 -12.68 -4.39 -18.72
C LEU A 225 -12.48 -5.81 -19.28
N TYR A 226 -11.23 -6.25 -19.36
CA TYR A 226 -10.83 -7.57 -19.85
C TYR A 226 -10.02 -8.33 -18.81
N GLY A 227 -10.02 -9.65 -18.95
CA GLY A 227 -9.14 -10.56 -18.23
C GLY A 227 -8.31 -11.39 -19.20
N TYR A 228 -7.16 -11.85 -18.74
CA TYR A 228 -6.27 -12.76 -19.45
C TYR A 228 -5.81 -13.86 -18.51
N ASP A 229 -6.01 -15.11 -18.92
CA ASP A 229 -5.53 -16.27 -18.17
C ASP A 229 -4.14 -16.67 -18.69
N LEU A 230 -3.12 -16.48 -17.87
CA LEU A 230 -1.72 -16.83 -18.16
C LEU A 230 -1.53 -18.33 -18.41
N SER A 231 -2.37 -19.19 -17.81
CA SER A 231 -2.23 -20.64 -17.91
C SER A 231 -2.75 -21.20 -19.23
N THR A 232 -3.73 -20.54 -19.85
CA THR A 232 -4.32 -20.91 -21.14
C THR A 232 -3.90 -19.97 -22.27
N SER A 233 -3.27 -18.85 -21.94
CA SER A 233 -2.93 -17.76 -22.86
C SER A 233 -4.16 -17.21 -23.60
N THR A 234 -5.26 -17.01 -22.87
CA THR A 234 -6.54 -16.56 -23.45
C THR A 234 -7.06 -15.29 -22.80
N GLU A 235 -7.41 -14.31 -23.63
CA GLU A 235 -8.17 -13.12 -23.26
C GLU A 235 -9.67 -13.42 -23.20
N PHE A 236 -10.38 -12.81 -22.25
CA PHE A 236 -11.82 -12.86 -22.13
C PHE A 236 -12.38 -11.50 -21.67
N LEU A 237 -13.62 -11.22 -22.05
CA LEU A 237 -14.31 -9.99 -21.65
C LEU A 237 -14.88 -10.14 -20.24
N ILE A 238 -14.64 -9.14 -19.38
CA ILE A 238 -15.28 -9.04 -18.07
C ILE A 238 -16.51 -8.13 -18.15
N SER A 239 -16.34 -6.92 -18.69
CA SER A 239 -17.45 -5.98 -18.88
C SER A 239 -17.20 -5.03 -20.06
N ASN A 240 -18.25 -4.74 -20.81
CA ASN A 240 -18.31 -3.72 -21.86
C ASN A 240 -19.57 -2.85 -21.73
N ALA A 241 -19.98 -2.62 -20.48
CA ALA A 241 -21.12 -1.75 -20.20
C ALA A 241 -20.85 -0.34 -20.73
N SER A 242 -21.91 0.42 -20.98
CA SER A 242 -21.74 1.82 -21.39
C SER A 242 -20.89 2.60 -20.39
N GLY A 243 -20.10 3.58 -20.84
CA GLY A 243 -19.20 4.32 -19.97
C GLY A 243 -17.86 3.60 -19.78
N ASN A 244 -17.00 4.13 -18.91
CA ASN A 244 -15.70 3.54 -18.64
C ASN A 244 -15.80 2.52 -17.49
N GLN A 245 -14.99 1.47 -17.55
CA GLN A 245 -14.70 0.55 -16.46
C GLN A 245 -13.21 0.71 -16.10
N GLN A 246 -12.93 1.16 -14.87
CA GLN A 246 -11.60 1.59 -14.44
C GLN A 246 -11.25 1.07 -13.05
N ASP A 247 -9.97 1.15 -12.70
CA ASP A 247 -9.44 0.86 -11.35
C ASP A 247 -9.92 -0.51 -10.85
N ALA A 248 -9.64 -1.55 -11.64
CA ALA A 248 -9.97 -2.90 -11.25
C ALA A 248 -9.11 -3.34 -10.07
N ALA A 249 -9.61 -4.29 -9.28
CA ALA A 249 -8.84 -5.06 -8.31
C ALA A 249 -9.34 -6.50 -8.35
N ILE A 250 -8.46 -7.47 -8.06
CA ILE A 250 -8.77 -8.90 -8.18
C ILE A 250 -8.29 -9.68 -6.95
N TYR A 251 -9.18 -10.51 -6.41
CA TYR A 251 -8.83 -11.50 -5.39
C TYR A 251 -9.63 -12.79 -5.59
N GLY A 252 -8.91 -13.92 -5.68
CA GLY A 252 -9.53 -15.22 -5.87
C GLY A 252 -10.36 -15.28 -7.15
N ASN A 253 -11.69 -15.41 -7.00
CA ASN A 253 -12.64 -15.46 -8.12
C ASN A 253 -13.36 -14.12 -8.36
N TYR A 254 -13.04 -13.07 -7.62
CA TYR A 254 -13.75 -11.81 -7.70
C TYR A 254 -12.87 -10.74 -8.35
N VAL A 255 -13.44 -10.06 -9.34
CA VAL A 255 -12.90 -8.82 -9.90
C VAL A 255 -13.87 -7.71 -9.53
N VAL A 256 -13.37 -6.60 -9.00
CA VAL A 256 -14.17 -5.41 -8.66
C VAL A 256 -13.59 -4.20 -9.38
N TRP A 257 -14.42 -3.23 -9.74
CA TRP A 257 -13.96 -2.04 -10.50
C TRP A 257 -14.88 -0.84 -10.30
N THR A 258 -14.37 0.33 -10.66
CA THR A 258 -15.13 1.57 -10.82
C THR A 258 -15.85 1.58 -12.16
N ASP A 259 -17.18 1.70 -12.13
CA ASP A 259 -18.04 1.64 -13.31
C ASP A 259 -18.78 2.96 -13.53
N TYR A 260 -18.66 3.54 -14.73
CA TYR A 260 -19.27 4.83 -15.08
C TYR A 260 -20.58 4.71 -15.88
N ARG A 261 -21.22 3.53 -15.92
CA ARG A 261 -22.43 3.31 -16.72
C ARG A 261 -23.63 4.18 -16.36
N ASN A 262 -23.66 4.69 -15.13
CA ASN A 262 -24.76 5.50 -14.62
C ASN A 262 -24.44 7.01 -14.63
N GLY A 263 -23.29 7.42 -15.18
CA GLY A 263 -22.86 8.82 -15.30
C GLY A 263 -22.06 9.36 -14.10
N ASN A 264 -22.03 8.62 -13.00
CA ASN A 264 -21.09 8.73 -11.88
C ASN A 264 -20.34 7.40 -11.73
N GLY A 265 -19.27 7.39 -10.95
CA GLY A 265 -18.58 6.13 -10.60
C GLY A 265 -19.42 5.34 -9.60
N ASP A 266 -19.63 4.06 -9.88
CA ASP A 266 -20.25 3.07 -9.00
C ASP A 266 -19.27 1.90 -8.83
N ILE A 267 -19.44 1.04 -7.82
CA ILE A 267 -18.60 -0.16 -7.69
C ILE A 267 -19.38 -1.38 -8.17
N TYR A 268 -18.81 -2.10 -9.13
CA TYR A 268 -19.33 -3.36 -9.65
C TYR A 268 -18.35 -4.50 -9.38
N GLY A 269 -18.87 -5.73 -9.39
CA GLY A 269 -18.11 -6.96 -9.22
C GLY A 269 -18.45 -7.99 -10.28
N TYR A 270 -17.51 -8.90 -10.52
CA TYR A 270 -17.64 -10.03 -11.42
C TYR A 270 -17.10 -11.28 -10.73
N ASN A 271 -17.90 -12.35 -10.72
CA ASN A 271 -17.45 -13.64 -10.25
C ASN A 271 -16.96 -14.48 -11.45
N LEU A 272 -15.65 -14.70 -11.52
CA LEU A 272 -14.97 -15.47 -12.57
C LEU A 272 -15.47 -16.91 -12.67
N SER A 273 -15.82 -17.53 -11.54
CA SER A 273 -16.27 -18.93 -11.49
C SER A 273 -17.69 -19.13 -12.03
N THR A 274 -18.56 -18.12 -11.88
CA THR A 274 -19.95 -18.17 -12.37
C THR A 274 -20.18 -17.31 -13.60
N SER A 275 -19.15 -16.61 -14.07
CA SER A 275 -19.19 -15.63 -15.15
C SER A 275 -20.32 -14.61 -14.98
N THR A 276 -20.48 -14.08 -13.76
CA THR A 276 -21.62 -13.24 -13.39
C THR A 276 -21.16 -11.87 -12.89
N GLU A 277 -21.63 -10.83 -13.55
CA GLU A 277 -21.52 -9.43 -13.10
C GLU A 277 -22.64 -9.07 -12.12
N PHE A 278 -22.33 -8.27 -11.10
CA PHE A 278 -23.27 -7.77 -10.10
C PHE A 278 -22.85 -6.38 -9.57
N PRO A 279 -23.80 -5.49 -9.23
CA PRO A 279 -23.48 -4.24 -8.54
C PRO A 279 -23.09 -4.51 -7.09
N ILE A 280 -22.06 -3.82 -6.59
CA ILE A 280 -21.70 -3.78 -5.17
C ILE A 280 -22.37 -2.56 -4.52
N VAL A 281 -22.18 -1.37 -5.11
CA VAL A 281 -22.85 -0.14 -4.68
C VAL A 281 -23.10 0.79 -5.87
N THR A 282 -24.28 1.42 -5.87
CA THR A 282 -24.71 2.42 -6.86
C THR A 282 -25.34 3.62 -6.14
N ALA A 283 -24.61 4.21 -5.21
CA ALA A 283 -25.14 5.30 -4.39
C ALA A 283 -25.15 6.61 -5.18
N SER A 284 -25.81 7.64 -4.63
CA SER A 284 -25.83 8.95 -5.29
C SER A 284 -24.43 9.59 -5.27
N LEU A 285 -23.89 10.02 -6.43
CA LEU A 285 -22.51 10.52 -6.63
C LEU A 285 -21.46 9.40 -6.68
N SER A 286 -20.17 9.73 -6.77
CA SER A 286 -19.14 8.75 -7.12
C SER A 286 -18.72 7.85 -5.96
N GLN A 287 -18.52 6.56 -6.27
CA GLN A 287 -17.76 5.56 -5.52
C GLN A 287 -16.67 5.05 -6.46
N ILE A 288 -15.40 5.09 -6.05
CA ILE A 288 -14.25 4.82 -6.94
C ILE A 288 -13.13 4.06 -6.21
N THR A 289 -12.16 3.59 -7.00
CA THR A 289 -10.91 2.93 -6.55
C THR A 289 -11.15 1.84 -5.52
N PRO A 290 -11.85 0.75 -5.90
CA PRO A 290 -12.06 -0.37 -5.00
C PRO A 290 -10.75 -1.16 -4.78
N ALA A 291 -10.61 -1.73 -3.58
CA ALA A 291 -9.62 -2.76 -3.26
C ALA A 291 -10.36 -3.98 -2.68
N ILE A 292 -9.76 -5.18 -2.79
CA ILE A 292 -10.40 -6.43 -2.36
C ILE A 292 -9.39 -7.41 -1.74
N ASP A 293 -9.75 -7.95 -0.57
CA ASP A 293 -9.07 -9.09 0.05
C ASP A 293 -10.12 -10.07 0.60
N GLY A 294 -10.00 -11.34 0.25
CA GLY A 294 -10.96 -12.36 0.64
C GLY A 294 -12.38 -12.07 0.13
N ASN A 295 -13.29 -11.78 1.06
CA ASN A 295 -14.68 -11.40 0.76
C ASN A 295 -14.95 -9.91 1.00
N ILE A 296 -13.95 -9.14 1.42
CA ILE A 296 -14.13 -7.74 1.79
C ILE A 296 -13.68 -6.86 0.63
N VAL A 297 -14.60 -6.02 0.17
CA VAL A 297 -14.34 -4.97 -0.81
C VAL A 297 -14.38 -3.64 -0.08
N VAL A 298 -13.38 -2.77 -0.28
CA VAL A 298 -13.34 -1.41 0.27
C VAL A 298 -13.20 -0.39 -0.84
N TRP A 299 -13.72 0.83 -0.67
CA TRP A 299 -13.65 1.86 -1.72
C TRP A 299 -13.71 3.29 -1.14
N GLN A 300 -13.33 4.25 -1.99
CA GLN A 300 -13.52 5.68 -1.73
C GLN A 300 -14.95 6.11 -2.08
N ASP A 301 -15.61 6.79 -1.17
CA ASP A 301 -17.04 7.09 -1.27
C ASP A 301 -17.37 8.57 -1.12
N TYR A 302 -17.90 9.19 -2.19
CA TYR A 302 -18.33 10.60 -2.19
C TYR A 302 -19.84 10.77 -2.08
N ARG A 303 -20.58 9.76 -1.59
CA ARG A 303 -22.05 9.79 -1.57
C ARG A 303 -22.66 10.95 -0.79
N SER A 304 -21.92 11.47 0.19
CA SER A 304 -22.33 12.63 1.00
C SER A 304 -22.25 13.96 0.24
N GLY A 305 -21.50 14.00 -0.87
CA GLY A 305 -21.24 15.20 -1.67
C GLY A 305 -20.36 16.25 -0.99
N SER A 306 -19.72 15.91 0.13
CA SER A 306 -18.95 16.87 0.95
C SER A 306 -17.49 16.46 1.16
N MET A 307 -17.21 15.17 1.30
CA MET A 307 -15.88 14.61 1.49
C MET A 307 -15.86 13.15 1.03
N TRP A 308 -14.66 12.65 0.72
CA TRP A 308 -14.43 11.24 0.44
C TRP A 308 -14.33 10.48 1.77
N ASP A 309 -15.27 9.57 1.98
CA ASP A 309 -15.34 8.62 3.08
C ASP A 309 -14.79 7.25 2.62
N ILE A 310 -14.66 6.30 3.55
CA ILE A 310 -14.29 4.91 3.25
C ILE A 310 -15.41 3.98 3.71
N TYR A 311 -15.86 3.13 2.80
CA TYR A 311 -16.85 2.10 3.04
C TYR A 311 -16.30 0.74 2.66
N GLY A 312 -16.91 -0.30 3.23
CA GLY A 312 -16.64 -1.69 2.94
C GLY A 312 -17.92 -2.47 2.62
N TYR A 313 -17.75 -3.59 1.94
CA TYR A 313 -18.81 -4.54 1.61
C TYR A 313 -18.29 -5.95 1.82
N ASP A 314 -19.03 -6.74 2.57
CA ASP A 314 -18.76 -8.17 2.73
C ASP A 314 -19.58 -8.96 1.71
N LEU A 315 -18.90 -9.52 0.71
CA LEU A 315 -19.48 -10.35 -0.35
C LEU A 315 -20.19 -11.60 0.20
N SER A 316 -19.74 -12.13 1.34
CA SER A 316 -20.29 -13.35 1.93
C SER A 316 -21.63 -13.14 2.63
N THR A 317 -21.82 -11.95 3.21
CA THR A 317 -23.06 -11.56 3.91
C THR A 317 -23.90 -10.57 3.10
N SER A 318 -23.39 -10.11 1.96
CA SER A 318 -23.98 -9.08 1.11
C SER A 318 -24.30 -7.80 1.88
N THR A 319 -23.40 -7.40 2.78
CA THR A 319 -23.63 -6.27 3.70
C THR A 319 -22.59 -5.18 3.51
N GLU A 320 -23.08 -3.95 3.28
CA GLU A 320 -22.28 -2.73 3.30
C GLU A 320 -22.06 -2.26 4.74
N PHE A 321 -20.89 -1.71 5.03
CA PHE A 321 -20.55 -1.09 6.29
C PHE A 321 -19.65 0.16 6.14
N PRO A 322 -19.83 1.20 6.98
CA PRO A 322 -18.89 2.31 7.01
C PRO A 322 -17.59 1.90 7.73
N ILE A 323 -16.45 2.27 7.17
CA ILE A 323 -15.14 2.13 7.82
C ILE A 323 -14.75 3.46 8.44
N ARG A 324 -14.86 4.55 7.66
CA ARG A 324 -14.50 5.90 8.08
C ARG A 324 -15.43 6.91 7.43
N THR A 325 -16.18 7.67 8.23
CA THR A 325 -17.14 8.66 7.71
C THR A 325 -17.12 9.96 8.49
N GLY A 326 -17.27 11.09 7.79
CA GLY A 326 -17.61 12.39 8.40
C GLY A 326 -16.52 13.04 9.27
N ILE A 327 -15.26 12.62 9.13
CA ILE A 327 -14.12 13.15 9.88
C ILE A 327 -13.24 14.03 8.99
N SER A 328 -12.78 13.50 7.85
CA SER A 328 -11.85 14.13 6.91
C SER A 328 -11.92 13.45 5.55
N LYS A 329 -11.40 14.13 4.51
CA LYS A 329 -11.17 13.49 3.21
C LYS A 329 -10.21 12.32 3.41
N SER A 330 -10.61 11.15 2.90
CA SER A 330 -9.83 9.90 2.96
C SER A 330 -9.79 9.27 1.57
N THR A 331 -8.60 8.93 1.07
CA THR A 331 -8.37 8.48 -0.32
C THR A 331 -7.33 7.37 -0.40
N GLU A 332 -7.21 6.72 -1.56
CA GLU A 332 -6.21 5.67 -1.88
C GLU A 332 -6.25 4.53 -0.87
N VAL A 333 -7.32 3.74 -0.97
CA VAL A 333 -7.59 2.63 -0.04
C VAL A 333 -6.94 1.35 -0.53
N ASP A 334 -6.41 0.58 0.41
CA ASP A 334 -5.97 -0.80 0.18
C ASP A 334 -6.36 -1.69 1.36
N ILE A 335 -6.38 -3.00 1.17
CA ILE A 335 -6.79 -3.97 2.19
C ILE A 335 -5.98 -5.26 2.12
N CYS A 336 -5.53 -5.75 3.27
CA CYS A 336 -5.00 -7.10 3.43
C CYS A 336 -5.27 -7.63 4.84
N ASN A 337 -5.73 -8.88 4.97
CA ASN A 337 -5.96 -9.57 6.23
C ASN A 337 -6.79 -8.76 7.25
N ASP A 338 -7.93 -8.20 6.81
CA ASP A 338 -8.81 -7.33 7.61
C ASP A 338 -8.16 -6.01 8.09
N VAL A 339 -7.02 -5.61 7.52
CA VAL A 339 -6.40 -4.30 7.75
C VAL A 339 -6.66 -3.43 6.54
N VAL A 340 -7.33 -2.30 6.74
CA VAL A 340 -7.60 -1.31 5.70
C VAL A 340 -6.66 -0.14 5.87
N THR A 341 -5.96 0.26 4.82
CA THR A 341 -5.06 1.43 4.80
C THR A 341 -5.65 2.55 3.93
N TRP A 342 -5.33 3.80 4.26
CA TRP A 342 -5.74 4.98 3.48
C TRP A 342 -4.88 6.21 3.76
N ILE A 343 -4.97 7.20 2.86
CA ILE A 343 -4.47 8.56 3.08
C ILE A 343 -5.53 9.39 3.80
N ASP A 344 -5.17 9.95 4.95
CA ASP A 344 -5.97 10.90 5.73
C ASP A 344 -5.49 12.35 5.51
N TRP A 345 -6.43 13.27 5.29
CA TRP A 345 -6.13 14.68 4.97
C TRP A 345 -6.41 15.65 6.14
N ARG A 346 -6.42 15.21 7.41
CA ARG A 346 -6.71 16.11 8.55
C ARG A 346 -5.65 17.19 8.75
N LYS A 347 -4.40 16.94 8.39
CA LYS A 347 -3.28 17.87 8.50
C LYS A 347 -2.56 17.92 7.14
N ASP A 348 -1.37 17.35 7.09
CA ASP A 348 -0.68 16.76 5.95
C ASP A 348 -1.35 15.44 5.54
N LYS A 349 -0.96 14.92 4.37
CA LYS A 349 -1.38 13.58 3.96
C LYS A 349 -0.64 12.57 4.82
N ASP A 350 -1.38 11.89 5.69
CA ASP A 350 -0.85 10.87 6.59
C ASP A 350 -1.43 9.50 6.24
N ILE A 351 -0.65 8.44 6.41
CA ILE A 351 -1.16 7.06 6.21
C ILE A 351 -1.69 6.49 7.51
N TYR A 352 -2.92 6.00 7.46
CA TYR A 352 -3.58 5.33 8.56
C TYR A 352 -3.97 3.91 8.19
N ALA A 353 -4.01 3.05 9.20
CA ALA A 353 -4.54 1.70 9.12
C ALA A 353 -5.65 1.48 10.16
N LEU A 354 -6.58 0.57 9.88
CA LEU A 354 -7.59 0.11 10.84
C LEU A 354 -7.94 -1.36 10.61
N TYR A 355 -8.07 -2.08 11.72
CA TYR A 355 -8.61 -3.43 11.77
C TYR A 355 -10.14 -3.42 11.72
N ILE A 356 -10.74 -4.00 10.68
CA ILE A 356 -12.22 -4.11 10.55
C ILE A 356 -12.79 -5.32 11.31
N SER A 357 -11.90 -6.25 11.70
CA SER A 357 -12.15 -7.38 12.58
C SER A 357 -11.10 -7.40 13.69
N PRO A 358 -11.38 -7.91 14.90
CA PRO A 358 -10.36 -8.02 15.93
C PRO A 358 -9.20 -8.91 15.45
N PRO A 359 -7.93 -8.50 15.61
CA PRO A 359 -6.81 -9.31 15.15
C PRO A 359 -6.79 -10.66 15.89
N VAL A 360 -6.58 -11.74 15.13
CA VAL A 360 -6.51 -13.09 15.69
C VAL A 360 -5.21 -13.25 16.46
N THR A 361 -5.27 -13.10 17.78
CA THR A 361 -4.14 -13.45 18.65
C THR A 361 -4.04 -14.97 18.73
N THR A 362 -3.22 -15.59 17.88
CA THR A 362 -2.82 -16.98 18.16
C THR A 362 -1.82 -16.97 19.32
N PRO A 363 -2.10 -17.63 20.46
CA PRO A 363 -1.08 -17.80 21.47
C PRO A 363 0.05 -18.65 20.86
N PRO A 364 1.33 -18.29 21.05
CA PRO A 364 2.43 -19.04 20.47
C PRO A 364 2.32 -20.52 20.86
N THR A 365 2.20 -21.40 19.86
CA THR A 365 1.99 -22.85 20.03
C THR A 365 3.23 -23.59 20.55
N THR A 366 4.33 -22.85 20.76
CA THR A 366 5.53 -23.30 21.44
C THR A 366 6.08 -22.15 22.29
N PRO A 367 6.43 -22.36 23.58
CA PRO A 367 7.22 -21.38 24.30
C PRO A 367 8.52 -21.17 23.53
N PRO A 368 8.95 -19.93 23.30
CA PRO A 368 10.13 -19.66 22.50
C PRO A 368 11.34 -20.36 23.13
N THR A 369 11.90 -21.35 22.43
CA THR A 369 13.09 -22.11 22.87
C THR A 369 14.37 -21.26 22.84
N THR A 370 14.24 -20.05 22.35
CA THR A 370 15.24 -18.99 22.37
C THR A 370 14.49 -17.75 22.85
N PRO A 371 14.90 -17.08 23.94
CA PRO A 371 14.26 -15.81 24.31
C PRO A 371 14.23 -14.92 23.07
N PRO A 372 13.13 -14.19 22.80
CA PRO A 372 13.10 -13.25 21.68
C PRO A 372 14.35 -12.38 21.81
N VAL A 373 15.18 -12.41 20.78
CA VAL A 373 16.25 -11.42 20.66
C VAL A 373 15.47 -10.11 20.59
N ARG A 374 15.40 -9.39 21.71
CA ARG A 374 14.99 -8.00 21.70
C ARG A 374 15.94 -7.34 20.70
N ALA A 375 15.46 -7.06 19.49
CA ALA A 375 16.07 -6.05 18.68
C ALA A 375 16.10 -4.83 19.58
N ASN A 376 17.31 -4.44 19.98
CA ASN A 376 17.46 -3.25 20.80
C ASN A 376 16.89 -2.12 19.94
N PRO A 377 15.86 -1.38 20.37
CA PRO A 377 15.27 -0.31 19.54
C PRO A 377 16.37 0.66 19.08
N ILE A 378 17.37 0.86 19.93
CA ILE A 378 18.60 1.59 19.64
C ILE A 378 19.43 0.98 18.49
N ALA A 379 19.53 -0.35 18.38
CA ALA A 379 20.25 -1.01 17.30
C ALA A 379 19.48 -0.97 15.96
N ALA A 380 18.14 -0.93 15.99
CA ALA A 380 17.32 -0.82 14.77
C ALA A 380 17.53 0.52 14.04
N PHE A 381 17.85 1.60 14.77
CA PHE A 381 18.18 2.90 14.18
C PHE A 381 19.65 3.09 13.82
N LEU A 382 20.49 2.05 13.98
CA LEU A 382 21.91 2.13 13.65
C LEU A 382 22.18 2.31 12.14
N PRO A 383 21.45 1.67 11.22
CA PRO A 383 21.59 1.93 9.78
C PRO A 383 21.27 3.40 9.43
N VAL A 384 20.17 3.95 9.97
CA VAL A 384 19.78 5.36 9.79
C VAL A 384 20.85 6.31 10.34
N LYS A 385 21.41 5.99 11.51
CA LYS A 385 22.55 6.75 12.07
C LYS A 385 23.74 6.73 11.13
N ASN A 386 24.12 5.55 10.63
CA ASN A 386 25.27 5.40 9.76
C ASN A 386 25.07 6.15 8.42
N TYR A 387 23.83 6.21 7.93
CA TYR A 387 23.46 6.97 6.75
C TYR A 387 23.64 8.48 6.96
N HIS A 388 22.96 9.07 7.95
CA HIS A 388 23.08 10.51 8.24
C HIS A 388 24.52 10.89 8.61
N LEU A 389 25.26 10.02 9.31
CA LEU A 389 26.66 10.27 9.65
C LEU A 389 27.54 10.31 8.39
N ARG A 390 27.29 9.46 7.39
CA ARG A 390 28.00 9.51 6.11
C ARG A 390 27.67 10.79 5.34
N GLN A 391 26.40 11.18 5.28
CA GLN A 391 25.98 12.44 4.63
C GLN A 391 26.65 13.65 5.28
N VAL A 392 26.53 13.78 6.60
CA VAL A 392 27.12 14.89 7.37
C VAL A 392 28.63 14.98 7.18
N ASN A 393 29.36 13.86 7.25
CA ASN A 393 30.81 13.86 7.04
C ASN A 393 31.20 14.24 5.61
N THR A 394 30.46 13.74 4.60
CA THR A 394 30.70 14.09 3.19
C THR A 394 30.46 15.57 2.94
N CYS A 395 29.39 16.12 3.52
CA CYS A 395 29.08 17.54 3.42
C CYS A 395 30.12 18.39 4.16
N LEU A 396 30.55 17.97 5.35
CA LEU A 396 31.58 18.67 6.14
C LEU A 396 32.90 18.74 5.37
N GLU A 397 33.38 17.62 4.80
CA GLU A 397 34.58 17.59 3.97
C GLU A 397 34.48 18.58 2.79
N CYS A 398 33.33 18.60 2.10
CA CYS A 398 33.09 19.55 1.01
C CYS A 398 33.08 21.01 1.46
N ILE A 399 32.50 21.30 2.63
CA ILE A 399 32.47 22.65 3.21
C ILE A 399 33.90 23.07 3.57
N GLU A 400 34.67 22.22 4.25
CA GLU A 400 36.05 22.49 4.66
C GLU A 400 36.95 22.81 3.46
N GLU A 401 36.79 22.11 2.32
CA GLU A 401 37.52 22.40 1.08
C GLU A 401 37.19 23.76 0.47
N LYS A 402 36.01 24.31 0.78
CA LYS A 402 35.48 25.55 0.20
C LYS A 402 35.53 26.74 1.16
N LEU A 403 36.11 26.58 2.34
CA LEU A 403 36.24 27.67 3.30
C LEU A 403 37.17 28.78 2.77
N PRO A 404 36.79 30.06 2.97
CA PRO A 404 37.69 31.18 2.67
C PRO A 404 38.89 31.19 3.64
N GLU A 405 40.01 31.81 3.24
CA GLU A 405 41.19 31.95 4.11
C GLU A 405 40.88 32.64 5.45
N ASP A 406 39.97 33.63 5.43
CA ASP A 406 39.42 34.28 6.63
C ASP A 406 37.97 33.83 6.83
N VAL A 407 37.74 32.83 7.68
CA VAL A 407 36.41 32.30 7.99
C VAL A 407 35.60 33.32 8.81
N PRO A 408 34.39 33.73 8.36
CA PRO A 408 33.52 34.60 9.15
C PRO A 408 33.16 34.02 10.52
N GLU A 409 33.09 34.86 11.56
CA GLU A 409 32.80 34.40 12.94
C GLU A 409 31.46 33.65 13.06
N ASP A 410 30.45 34.04 12.29
CA ASP A 410 29.14 33.39 12.28
C ASP A 410 29.14 32.04 11.54
N VAL A 411 30.00 31.88 10.54
CA VAL A 411 30.26 30.58 9.88
C VAL A 411 31.07 29.67 10.81
N GLN A 412 32.07 30.20 11.51
CA GLN A 412 32.85 29.44 12.48
C GLN A 412 31.99 28.92 13.63
N ALA A 413 31.06 29.74 14.14
CA ALA A 413 30.13 29.32 15.18
C ALA A 413 29.23 28.15 14.73
N LEU A 414 28.77 28.15 13.47
CA LEU A 414 27.97 27.06 12.90
C LEU A 414 28.80 25.80 12.66
N LEU A 415 30.08 25.93 12.26
CA LEU A 415 30.99 24.79 12.14
C LEU A 415 31.23 24.13 13.50
N ASP A 416 31.41 24.93 14.54
CA ASP A 416 31.60 24.44 15.91
C ASP A 416 30.34 23.72 16.42
N GLU A 417 29.15 24.27 16.17
CA GLU A 417 27.85 23.66 16.51
C GLU A 417 27.60 22.36 15.72
N MET A 418 27.90 22.35 14.43
CA MET A 418 27.83 21.16 13.57
C MET A 418 28.74 20.04 14.10
N GLN A 419 29.98 20.38 14.46
CA GLN A 419 30.94 19.42 15.01
C GLN A 419 30.49 18.89 16.39
N GLU A 420 29.92 19.72 17.24
CA GLU A 420 29.36 19.30 18.53
C GLU A 420 28.24 18.27 18.34
N HIS A 421 27.35 18.48 17.38
CA HIS A 421 26.29 17.53 17.05
C HIS A 421 26.85 16.20 16.49
N ILE A 422 27.87 16.24 15.64
CA ILE A 422 28.56 15.03 15.14
C ILE A 422 29.20 14.26 16.30
N ASP A 423 29.87 14.96 17.22
CA ASP A 423 30.52 14.37 18.37
C ASP A 423 29.50 13.74 19.33
N ASN A 424 28.38 14.42 19.59
CA ASN A 424 27.27 13.88 20.37
C ASN A 424 26.69 12.60 19.73
N ALA A 425 26.54 12.57 18.41
CA ALA A 425 26.08 11.41 17.67
C ALA A 425 27.08 10.23 17.69
N ASN A 426 28.38 10.52 17.68
CA ASN A 426 29.44 9.51 17.73
C ASN A 426 29.66 8.94 19.12
N THR A 427 29.52 9.75 20.17
CA THR A 427 29.77 9.37 21.56
C THR A 427 28.56 8.70 22.22
N THR A 428 27.34 8.98 21.75
CA THR A 428 26.14 8.36 22.29
C THR A 428 25.97 6.90 21.87
N GLY A 429 25.55 6.07 22.83
CA GLY A 429 25.10 4.70 22.56
C GLY A 429 23.65 4.60 22.11
N ASN A 430 22.91 5.72 22.02
CA ASN A 430 21.49 5.75 21.62
C ASN A 430 21.34 6.29 20.19
N SER A 431 21.08 5.41 19.23
CA SER A 431 21.01 5.77 17.80
C SER A 431 19.85 6.70 17.44
N ILE A 432 18.76 6.72 18.21
CA ILE A 432 17.66 7.68 18.00
C ILE A 432 18.13 9.10 18.34
N TYR A 433 18.81 9.24 19.48
CA TYR A 433 19.41 10.52 19.86
C TYR A 433 20.51 10.91 18.86
N ALA A 434 21.35 9.96 18.43
CA ALA A 434 22.36 10.20 17.40
C ALA A 434 21.75 10.72 16.09
N ASN A 435 20.63 10.14 15.63
CA ASN A 435 19.92 10.60 14.43
C ASN A 435 19.46 12.06 14.56
N ASN A 436 18.86 12.41 15.70
CA ASN A 436 18.39 13.78 15.94
C ASN A 436 19.55 14.78 15.98
N GLU A 437 20.71 14.40 16.52
CA GLU A 437 21.90 15.25 16.48
C GLU A 437 22.44 15.39 15.05
N LEU A 438 22.47 14.30 14.26
CA LEU A 438 22.93 14.35 12.87
C LEU A 438 22.02 15.19 11.95
N LEU A 439 20.70 15.18 12.18
CA LEU A 439 19.78 16.08 11.46
C LEU A 439 20.03 17.56 11.80
N LYS A 440 20.39 17.88 13.05
CA LYS A 440 20.81 19.24 13.42
C LYS A 440 22.13 19.62 12.75
N ALA A 441 23.09 18.68 12.67
CA ALA A 441 24.34 18.91 11.95
C ALA A 441 24.11 19.19 10.45
N LEU A 442 23.18 18.47 9.80
CA LEU A 442 22.76 18.77 8.42
C LEU A 442 22.16 20.17 8.30
N LYS A 443 21.33 20.57 9.26
CA LYS A 443 20.75 21.93 9.30
C LYS A 443 21.83 23.02 9.41
N CYS A 444 22.84 22.82 10.26
CA CYS A 444 23.99 23.73 10.32
C CYS A 444 24.75 23.77 8.98
N ALA A 445 24.91 22.64 8.30
CA ALA A 445 25.56 22.56 7.00
C ALA A 445 24.82 23.34 5.91
N GLU A 446 23.48 23.30 5.89
CA GLU A 446 22.65 24.14 5.00
C GLU A 446 22.88 25.63 5.25
N ASP A 447 22.87 26.04 6.52
CA ASP A 447 23.01 27.45 6.90
C ASP A 447 24.42 27.98 6.58
N ILE A 448 25.46 27.14 6.71
CA ILE A 448 26.83 27.45 6.28
C ILE A 448 26.90 27.62 4.76
N GLN A 449 26.29 26.71 4.00
CA GLN A 449 26.25 26.77 2.54
C GLN A 449 25.57 28.05 2.04
N GLU A 450 24.45 28.44 2.65
CA GLU A 450 23.74 29.68 2.35
C GLU A 450 24.62 30.91 2.61
N LYS A 451 25.29 30.96 3.77
CA LYS A 451 26.16 32.09 4.15
C LYS A 451 27.38 32.25 3.26
N LEU A 452 27.97 31.14 2.83
CA LEU A 452 29.14 31.13 1.96
C LEU A 452 28.79 31.21 0.47
N GLY A 453 27.52 31.00 0.10
CA GLY A 453 27.08 30.93 -1.29
C GLY A 453 27.68 29.74 -2.05
N ILE A 454 27.90 28.63 -1.36
CA ILE A 454 28.48 27.39 -1.90
C ILE A 454 27.42 26.28 -1.95
N THR A 455 27.69 25.24 -2.73
CA THR A 455 26.82 24.05 -2.82
C THR A 455 27.65 22.80 -2.58
N CYS A 456 27.20 21.95 -1.67
CA CYS A 456 27.77 20.68 -1.30
C CYS A 456 26.67 19.60 -1.30
N PRO A 457 27.03 18.33 -1.51
CA PRO A 457 26.06 17.23 -1.49
C PRO A 457 25.50 17.06 -0.07
N LEU A 458 24.16 17.03 0.03
CA LEU A 458 23.41 16.71 1.25
C LEU A 458 22.87 15.29 1.17
#